data_AF-A0A9D4RVT2-F1
#
_entry.id   AF-A0A9D4RVT2-F1
#
_cell.length_a   1.000
_cell.length_b   1.000
_cell.length_c   1.000
_cell.angle_alpha   90.00
_cell.angle_beta   90.00
_cell.angle_gamma   90.00
#
_symmetry.space_group_name_H-M   'P 1'
#
loop_
_entity.id
_entity.type
_entity.pdbx_description
1 polymer ?
#
loop_
_entity_poly.entity_id
_entity_poly.type
_entity_poly.pdbx_seq_one_letter_code
_entity_poly.pdbx_strand_id
1 'polypeptide(L)'
;MYDKGWRVHTEFKAYQVLKQNPFWWTHQRHDGKLWNLNNYRTDMIQALGGVEGILEHTLFKGTYFPTWEGLFWEKTSGFEESMNAQRSGLNQIPNRRFTL
;
A
#
# COMPACT_ATOMS: atom_id res chain seq x y z
N MET A 1 -32.06 -2.74 -5.19
CA MET A 1 -31.82 -4.08 -5.77
C MET A 1 -30.96 -4.83 -4.77
N TYR A 2 -31.47 -5.91 -4.17
CA TYR A 2 -30.82 -6.62 -3.07
C TYR A 2 -29.68 -7.49 -3.60
N ASP A 3 -28.44 -7.24 -3.17
CA ASP A 3 -27.26 -8.03 -3.54
C ASP A 3 -27.20 -9.33 -2.73
N LYS A 4 -28.05 -10.29 -3.13
CA LYS A 4 -28.16 -11.63 -2.54
C LYS A 4 -27.23 -12.60 -3.29
N GLY A 5 -26.67 -13.58 -2.57
CA GLY A 5 -25.79 -14.59 -3.17
C GLY A 5 -24.37 -14.11 -3.47
N TRP A 6 -23.99 -12.92 -2.98
CA TRP A 6 -22.70 -12.29 -3.26
C TRP A 6 -21.50 -13.18 -2.91
N ARG A 7 -21.57 -14.00 -1.84
CA ARG A 7 -20.47 -14.90 -1.44
C ARG A 7 -20.11 -15.89 -2.53
N VAL A 8 -21.11 -16.60 -3.06
CA VAL A 8 -20.93 -17.56 -4.16
C VAL A 8 -20.45 -16.85 -5.42
N HIS A 9 -20.97 -15.65 -5.70
CA HIS A 9 -20.49 -14.84 -6.82
C HIS A 9 -19.00 -14.51 -6.68
N THR A 10 -18.53 -14.10 -5.50
CA THR A 10 -17.12 -13.80 -5.24
C THR A 10 -16.24 -15.05 -5.35
N GLU A 11 -16.68 -16.20 -4.86
CA GLU A 11 -15.96 -17.47 -5.01
C GLU A 11 -15.79 -17.87 -6.48
N PHE A 12 -16.86 -17.75 -7.27
CA PHE A 12 -16.85 -18.10 -8.69
C PHE A 12 -16.01 -17.14 -9.55
N LYS A 13 -15.60 -15.98 -9.02
CA LYS A 13 -14.65 -15.10 -9.72
C LYS A 13 -13.31 -15.77 -9.98
N ALA A 14 -12.93 -16.80 -9.22
CA ALA A 14 -11.73 -17.59 -9.49
C ALA A 14 -11.70 -18.20 -10.91
N TYR A 15 -12.87 -18.47 -11.50
CA TYR A 15 -12.98 -19.03 -12.85
C TYR A 15 -13.17 -17.97 -13.95
N GLN A 16 -13.40 -16.70 -13.57
CA GLN A 16 -13.60 -15.58 -14.50
C GLN A 16 -12.38 -14.65 -14.58
N VAL A 17 -11.59 -14.60 -13.51
CA VAL A 17 -10.49 -13.66 -13.34
C VAL A 17 -9.23 -14.43 -12.99
N LEU A 18 -8.16 -14.24 -13.76
CA LEU A 18 -6.87 -14.91 -13.56
C LEU A 18 -6.17 -14.48 -12.26
N LYS A 19 -6.47 -13.27 -11.75
CA LYS A 19 -5.93 -12.76 -10.49
C LYS A 19 -6.63 -13.45 -9.32
N GLN A 20 -5.86 -14.18 -8.51
CA GLN A 20 -6.35 -14.77 -7.27
C GLN A 20 -6.76 -13.69 -6.25
N ASN A 21 -7.94 -13.85 -5.65
CA ASN A 21 -8.40 -13.02 -4.53
C ASN A 21 -8.20 -13.76 -3.19
N PRO A 22 -7.31 -13.30 -2.30
CA PRO A 22 -7.12 -13.91 -0.98
C PRO A 22 -8.29 -13.67 -0.01
N PHE A 23 -9.16 -12.69 -0.29
CA PHE A 23 -10.32 -12.33 0.53
C PHE A 23 -11.65 -12.77 -0.10
N TRP A 24 -11.67 -13.90 -0.80
CA TRP A 24 -12.88 -14.39 -1.49
C TRP A 24 -14.07 -14.66 -0.56
N TRP A 25 -13.80 -14.89 0.73
CA TRP A 25 -14.80 -15.26 1.73
C TRP A 25 -15.51 -14.06 2.38
N THR A 26 -15.01 -12.83 2.19
CA THR A 26 -15.56 -11.62 2.81
C THR A 26 -15.74 -10.47 1.82
N HIS A 27 -16.63 -9.53 2.15
CA HIS A 27 -16.83 -8.32 1.36
C HIS A 27 -17.17 -7.12 2.25
N GLN A 28 -16.39 -6.03 2.13
CA GLN A 28 -16.50 -4.88 3.04
C GLN A 28 -17.87 -4.20 3.05
N ARG A 29 -18.62 -4.23 1.93
CA ARG A 29 -19.98 -3.64 1.90
C ARG A 29 -21.02 -4.48 2.65
N HIS A 30 -20.75 -5.78 2.85
CA HIS A 30 -21.68 -6.73 3.47
C HIS A 30 -21.27 -7.10 4.89
N ASP A 31 -19.99 -7.43 5.08
CA ASP A 31 -19.42 -7.88 6.35
C ASP A 31 -18.75 -6.74 7.14
N GLY A 32 -18.54 -5.58 6.51
CA GLY A 32 -17.71 -4.52 7.09
C GLY A 32 -16.21 -4.84 7.03
N LYS A 33 -15.42 -4.03 7.74
CA LYS A 33 -13.96 -4.25 7.86
C LYS A 33 -13.71 -5.19 9.04
N LEU A 34 -13.25 -6.40 8.77
CA LEU A 34 -13.09 -7.45 9.79
C LEU A 34 -11.80 -7.36 10.62
N TRP A 35 -10.91 -6.43 10.30
CA TRP A 35 -9.66 -6.20 11.04
C TRP A 35 -9.36 -4.71 11.21
N ASN A 36 -8.70 -4.38 12.32
CA ASN A 36 -8.19 -3.03 12.56
C ASN A 36 -6.71 -3.11 12.95
N LEU A 37 -5.84 -2.60 12.08
CA LEU A 37 -4.38 -2.61 12.24
C LEU A 37 -3.82 -1.21 12.53
N ASN A 38 -4.68 -0.26 12.93
CA ASN A 38 -4.25 1.11 13.22
C ASN A 38 -3.25 1.14 14.39
N ASN A 39 -3.48 0.36 15.44
CA ASN A 39 -2.59 0.31 16.61
C ASN A 39 -1.25 -0.32 16.27
N TYR A 40 -1.26 -1.41 15.48
CA TYR A 40 -0.03 -2.07 15.02
C TYR A 40 0.94 -1.09 14.35
N ARG A 41 0.42 -0.17 13.54
CA ARG A 41 1.25 0.88 12.92
C ARG A 41 1.95 1.76 13.97
N THR A 42 1.20 2.25 14.96
CA THR A 42 1.74 3.09 16.03
C THR A 42 2.75 2.34 16.87
N ASP A 43 2.41 1.11 17.27
CA ASP A 43 3.26 0.26 18.10
C ASP A 43 4.57 -0.09 17.40
N MET A 44 4.54 -0.36 16.10
CA MET A 44 5.75 -0.59 15.30
C MET A 44 6.68 0.63 15.26
N ILE A 45 6.13 1.84 15.11
CA ILE A 45 6.93 3.07 15.14
C ILE A 45 7.62 3.21 16.50
N GLN A 46 6.89 2.97 17.59
CA GLN A 46 7.46 3.04 18.93
C GLN A 46 8.52 1.96 19.17
N ALA A 47 8.26 0.72 18.74
CA ALA A 47 9.20 -0.38 18.89
C ALA A 47 10.53 -0.15 18.15
N LEU A 48 10.52 0.64 17.07
CA LEU A 48 11.69 1.01 16.28
C LEU A 48 12.41 2.28 16.79
N GLY A 49 12.04 2.81 17.96
CA GLY A 49 12.68 4.00 18.54
C GLY A 49 12.01 5.32 18.15
N GLY A 50 10.74 5.29 17.74
CA GLY A 50 9.99 6.46 17.34
C GLY A 50 10.33 6.95 15.93
N VAL A 51 9.67 8.04 15.51
CA VAL A 51 9.87 8.58 14.15
C VAL A 51 11.30 9.09 13.96
N GLU A 52 11.86 9.78 14.95
CA GLU A 52 13.22 10.32 14.88
C GLU A 52 14.26 9.21 14.74
N GLY A 53 14.19 8.15 15.57
CA GLY A 53 15.11 7.01 15.50
C GLY A 53 15.07 6.30 14.15
N ILE A 54 13.88 6.15 13.55
CA ILE A 54 13.75 5.61 12.19
C ILE A 54 14.43 6.53 11.16
N LEU A 55 14.23 7.85 11.25
CA LEU A 55 14.76 8.81 10.28
C LEU A 55 16.29 8.94 10.34
N GLU A 56 16.94 8.58 11.44
CA GLU A 56 18.41 8.49 11.50
C GLU A 56 18.99 7.45 10.54
N HIS A 57 18.21 6.45 10.15
CA HIS A 57 18.59 5.43 9.17
C HIS A 57 18.21 5.79 7.73
N THR A 58 17.97 7.08 7.45
CA THR A 58 17.56 7.58 6.14
C THR A 58 18.36 8.82 5.75
N LEU A 59 18.27 9.25 4.49
CA LEU A 59 18.84 10.53 4.04
C LEU A 59 18.05 11.77 4.48
N PHE A 60 17.12 11.66 5.44
CA PHE A 60 16.26 12.78 5.86
C PHE A 60 17.05 14.03 6.25
N LYS A 61 18.12 13.92 7.06
CA LYS A 61 18.97 15.07 7.42
C LYS A 61 19.63 15.74 6.20
N GLY A 62 19.92 14.97 5.14
CA GLY A 62 20.47 15.48 3.88
C GLY A 62 19.48 16.28 3.03
N THR A 63 18.17 16.15 3.30
CA THR A 63 17.13 16.95 2.62
C THR A 63 16.98 18.36 3.20
N TYR A 64 17.60 18.65 4.34
CA TYR A 64 17.53 19.92 5.06
C TYR A 64 16.12 20.40 5.44
N PHE A 65 15.11 19.52 5.42
CA PHE A 65 13.79 19.85 5.95
C PHE A 65 13.85 20.06 7.48
N PRO A 66 13.16 21.08 8.02
CA PRO A 66 13.19 21.38 9.46
C PRO A 66 12.35 20.43 10.31
N THR A 67 11.37 19.74 9.72
CA THR A 67 10.51 18.76 10.39
C THR A 67 10.06 17.67 9.40
N TRP A 68 9.74 16.50 9.94
CA TRP A 68 9.13 15.40 9.18
C TRP A 68 7.61 15.53 9.07
N GLU A 69 6.99 16.39 9.89
CA GLU A 69 5.56 16.62 9.90
C GLU A 69 5.10 17.25 8.58
N GLY A 70 4.07 16.68 7.96
CA GLY A 70 3.52 17.20 6.71
C GLY A 70 4.30 16.81 5.45
N LEU A 71 5.30 15.92 5.56
CA LEU A 71 5.91 15.32 4.37
C LEU A 71 4.96 14.30 3.74
N PHE A 72 4.85 14.37 2.42
CA PHE A 72 4.05 13.44 1.63
C PHE A 72 4.92 12.75 0.60
N TRP A 73 4.78 11.44 0.51
CA TRP A 73 5.34 10.69 -0.60
C TRP A 73 4.44 10.91 -1.82
N GLU A 74 4.99 11.52 -2.88
CA GLU A 74 4.32 11.53 -4.18
C GLU A 74 4.03 10.10 -4.63
N LYS A 75 2.75 9.82 -4.94
CA LYS A 75 2.31 8.54 -5.49
C LYS A 75 2.78 8.47 -6.94
N THR A 76 3.48 7.39 -7.31
CA THR A 76 4.03 7.14 -8.65
C THR A 76 2.98 7.05 -9.78
N SER A 77 1.69 7.23 -9.50
CA SER A 77 0.59 7.00 -10.43
C SER A 77 0.59 7.92 -11.65
N GLY A 78 1.24 9.09 -11.60
CA GLY A 78 1.20 10.06 -12.71
C GLY A 78 1.99 9.67 -13.95
N PHE A 79 3.04 8.84 -13.82
CA PHE A 79 3.92 8.47 -14.93
C PHE A 79 3.68 7.03 -15.45
N GLU A 80 3.13 6.14 -14.62
CA GLU A 80 2.89 4.74 -14.98
C GLU A 80 1.72 4.53 -15.96
N GLU A 81 0.78 5.49 -16.07
CA GLU A 81 -0.38 5.37 -16.96
C GLU A 81 -0.06 5.55 -18.45
N SER A 82 1.06 6.19 -18.82
CA SER A 82 1.33 6.58 -20.22
C SER A 82 2.26 5.66 -21.01
N MET A 83 2.90 4.65 -20.39
CA MET A 83 3.97 3.89 -21.05
C MET A 83 3.96 2.38 -20.73
N ASN A 84 3.30 1.59 -21.59
CA ASN A 84 3.33 0.10 -21.50
C ASN A 84 4.60 -0.55 -22.11
N ALA A 85 5.51 0.22 -22.72
CA ALA A 85 6.66 -0.31 -23.47
C ALA A 85 7.98 -0.45 -22.68
N GLN A 86 8.09 0.10 -21.46
CA GLN A 86 9.34 0.14 -20.67
C GLN A 86 9.17 -0.34 -19.21
N ARG A 87 8.28 -1.31 -18.95
CA ARG A 87 7.99 -1.78 -17.57
C ARG A 87 9.20 -2.35 -16.81
N SER A 88 10.19 -2.94 -17.49
CA SER A 88 11.41 -3.44 -16.84
C SER A 88 12.32 -2.32 -16.31
N GLY A 89 12.33 -1.16 -16.98
CA GLY A 89 13.06 0.04 -16.54
C GLY A 89 12.32 0.85 -15.49
N LEU A 90 10.98 0.94 -15.58
CA LEU A 90 10.17 1.68 -14.60
C LEU A 90 10.11 1.00 -13.22
N ASN A 91 10.12 -0.34 -13.15
CA ASN A 91 10.20 -1.05 -11.87
C ASN A 91 11.49 -0.75 -11.07
N GLN A 92 12.52 -0.18 -11.70
CA GLN A 92 13.72 0.28 -11.01
C GLN A 92 13.53 1.62 -10.29
N ILE A 93 12.57 2.47 -10.69
CA ILE A 93 12.40 3.80 -10.09
C ILE A 93 11.90 3.72 -8.63
N PRO A 94 10.87 2.92 -8.30
CA PRO A 94 10.48 2.70 -6.91
C PRO A 94 11.61 2.05 -6.07
N ASN A 95 12.35 1.11 -6.67
CA ASN A 95 13.47 0.44 -5.99
C ASN A 95 14.66 1.39 -5.75
N ARG A 96 15.01 2.24 -6.72
CA ARG A 96 16.05 3.27 -6.56
C ARG A 96 15.68 4.27 -5.47
N ARG A 97 14.41 4.69 -5.41
CA ARG A 97 13.93 5.57 -4.33
C ARG A 97 14.05 4.92 -2.95
N PHE A 98 13.86 3.61 -2.84
CA PHE A 98 14.00 2.89 -1.58
C PHE A 98 15.47 2.68 -1.19
N THR A 99 16.37 2.51 -2.16
CA THR A 99 17.80 2.29 -1.91
C THR A 99 18.58 3.57 -1.59
N LEU A 100 18.14 4.72 -2.10
CA LEU A 100 18.73 6.04 -1.82
C LEU A 100 18.42 6.48 -0.38
#